data_AF-A0A5Y0US14-F1
#
_entry.id   AF-A0A5Y0US14-F1
#
_cell.length_a   1.000
_cell.length_b   1.000
_cell.length_c   1.000
_cell.angle_alpha   90.00
_cell.angle_beta   90.00
_cell.angle_gamma   90.00
#
_symmetry.space_group_name_H-M   'P 1'
#
loop_
_entity.id
_entity.type
_entity.pdbx_description
1 polymer ?
#
loop_
_entity_poly.entity_id
_entity_poly.type
_entity_poly.pdbx_seq_one_letter_code
_entity_poly.pdbx_strand_id
1 'polypeptide(L)'
;MTQHTQTPSMPSPLWQYWRGLSGWNFYFLVKFGLLWAGYLNFHPLLNLVFMAFLLMPIPKYRLHRLRHWIAIPVGFALFWHDTWLPGPQSIMSQGTQVAEFSSGYLLDLIARFINWQMIGAIFVLLVAWLFLSQWIRVTVFVVAIMVWLNVLTLTGPVFTLWPAGQPTDTVTTTGGNAAATVATAGDKPVIGDMPAQTAPPTTANLNAWLNTFYAAEEKRKTTFPAQLPPDAQPFDLLVINICSLSWSDVEAAGLMSHPLWSHFDILFKHFNSGTSYSGPAAIRLLRASCGQPSHTRLYQPADNECYLFDNLAKLGFTQHLMMDHNGEFGGFLKEVRENGGMQSELMNQSGLPTALLSFDGSPVYDDLAVLNRWLTGEEREANSRSATFFNLLPLHDGNHFPGVSKTADYKIRAQKLFDELDAFFTELEKSGRKVMVVVVPEHGGALKGDRMQISGLRDIPSPSITNVPAGVKFFGMKAPHEGAPIDINQPSSYLAISELVVRAVDGKLFTEDSVNWNKLTSNLPQTAPVSENANAVVIQYQGKPYVRLNGGDWVPYPQ
;
A
#
# COMPACT_ATOMS: atom_id res chain seq x y z
N MET A 1 16.31 85.50 -21.00
CA MET A 1 16.07 84.11 -21.48
C MET A 1 17.11 83.21 -20.84
N THR A 2 16.79 82.56 -19.73
CA THR A 2 17.62 81.58 -19.05
C THR A 2 17.16 80.19 -19.51
N GLN A 3 18.01 79.49 -20.27
CA GLN A 3 17.74 78.10 -20.67
C GLN A 3 18.00 77.19 -19.48
N HIS A 4 16.93 76.55 -18.98
CA HIS A 4 17.04 75.43 -18.06
C HIS A 4 17.42 74.17 -18.84
N THR A 5 18.66 73.74 -18.70
CA THR A 5 19.11 72.42 -19.19
C THR A 5 18.68 71.38 -18.16
N GLN A 6 17.59 70.65 -18.44
CA GLN A 6 17.25 69.45 -17.67
C GLN A 6 18.30 68.38 -17.95
N THR A 7 19.05 67.99 -16.92
CA THR A 7 19.93 66.81 -16.95
C THR A 7 19.03 65.57 -16.86
N PRO A 8 19.09 64.62 -17.81
CA PRO A 8 18.32 63.39 -17.70
C PRO A 8 18.89 62.55 -16.54
N SER A 9 18.02 62.17 -15.61
CA SER A 9 18.35 61.22 -14.54
C SER A 9 18.86 59.92 -15.15
N MET A 10 20.13 59.57 -14.90
CA MET A 10 20.68 58.28 -15.33
C MET A 10 19.87 57.14 -14.68
N PRO A 11 19.32 56.20 -15.47
CA PRO A 11 18.62 55.05 -14.91
C PRO A 11 19.60 54.23 -14.05
N SER A 12 19.12 53.70 -12.92
CA SER A 12 19.98 52.96 -12.00
C SER A 12 20.68 51.80 -12.73
N PRO A 13 22.01 51.60 -12.53
CA PRO A 13 22.80 50.66 -13.33
C PRO A 13 22.43 49.19 -13.08
N LEU A 14 21.61 48.90 -12.06
CA LEU A 14 21.21 47.55 -11.70
C LEU A 14 20.16 46.96 -12.63
N TRP A 15 19.32 47.79 -13.27
CA TRP A 15 18.27 47.31 -14.19
C TRP A 15 18.83 46.58 -15.42
N GLN A 16 20.02 46.95 -15.88
CA GLN A 16 20.69 46.35 -17.05
C GLN A 16 21.17 44.91 -16.79
N TYR A 17 21.26 44.48 -15.53
CA TYR A 17 21.76 43.15 -15.15
C TYR A 17 20.64 42.13 -14.87
N TRP A 18 19.37 42.54 -14.95
CA TRP A 18 18.25 41.61 -14.86
C TRP A 18 18.14 40.81 -16.16
N ARG A 19 18.32 39.51 -16.05
CA ARG A 19 18.21 38.56 -17.16
C ARG A 19 17.02 37.65 -16.91
N GLY A 20 16.31 37.30 -17.98
CA GLY A 20 15.23 36.32 -17.89
C GLY A 20 15.74 34.93 -17.50
N LEU A 21 14.82 34.02 -17.20
CA LEU A 21 15.12 32.66 -16.72
C LEU A 21 15.83 31.78 -17.78
N SER A 22 15.88 32.19 -19.04
CA SER A 22 16.49 31.43 -20.14
C SER A 22 15.95 29.98 -20.17
N GLY A 23 16.80 28.95 -20.20
CA GLY A 23 16.39 27.54 -20.17
C GLY A 23 15.60 27.13 -18.92
N TRP A 24 15.70 27.86 -17.81
CA TRP A 24 14.89 27.60 -16.61
C TRP A 24 13.40 27.87 -16.82
N ASN A 25 13.02 28.63 -17.85
CA ASN A 25 11.61 28.73 -18.25
C ASN A 25 11.03 27.34 -18.55
N PHE A 26 11.77 26.51 -19.30
CA PHE A 26 11.33 25.17 -19.64
C PHE A 26 11.20 24.28 -18.40
N TYR A 27 12.16 24.35 -17.47
CA TYR A 27 12.09 23.65 -16.19
C TYR A 27 10.78 23.95 -15.42
N PHE A 28 10.43 25.22 -15.27
CA PHE A 28 9.19 25.60 -14.58
C PHE A 28 7.94 25.25 -15.38
N LEU A 29 7.96 25.36 -16.72
CA LEU A 29 6.84 24.93 -17.56
C LEU A 29 6.58 23.42 -17.45
N VAL A 30 7.63 22.60 -17.42
CA VAL A 30 7.51 21.16 -17.15
C VAL A 30 6.90 20.93 -15.77
N LYS A 31 7.37 21.62 -14.73
CA LYS A 31 6.77 21.53 -13.39
C LYS A 31 5.30 21.94 -13.38
N PHE A 32 4.93 23.04 -14.03
CA PHE A 32 3.53 23.46 -14.08
C PHE A 32 2.65 22.47 -14.84
N GLY A 33 3.15 21.89 -15.94
CA GLY A 33 2.45 20.84 -16.67
C GLY A 33 2.23 19.59 -15.83
N LEU A 34 3.25 19.15 -15.10
CA LEU A 34 3.16 17.99 -14.21
C LEU A 34 2.26 18.28 -12.99
N LEU A 35 2.33 19.48 -12.42
CA LEU A 35 1.43 19.93 -11.37
C LEU A 35 -0.02 19.93 -11.84
N TRP A 36 -0.29 20.50 -13.03
CA TRP A 36 -1.62 20.52 -13.63
C TRP A 36 -2.16 19.12 -13.90
N ALA A 37 -1.29 18.17 -14.27
CA ALA A 37 -1.63 16.77 -14.46
C ALA A 37 -1.73 15.95 -13.15
N GLY A 38 -1.37 16.52 -12.00
CA GLY A 38 -1.43 15.84 -10.69
C GLY A 38 -0.21 14.99 -10.32
N TYR A 39 0.88 15.06 -11.09
CA TYR A 39 2.11 14.26 -10.90
C TYR A 39 3.14 14.90 -9.96
N LEU A 40 2.87 16.09 -9.40
CA LEU A 40 3.76 16.76 -8.46
C LEU A 40 3.05 17.19 -7.18
N ASN A 41 3.69 16.93 -6.06
CA ASN A 41 3.44 17.62 -4.79
C ASN A 41 4.22 18.94 -4.78
N PHE A 42 3.71 19.93 -5.50
CA PHE A 42 4.46 21.15 -5.76
C PHE A 42 4.54 22.06 -4.52
N HIS A 43 5.76 22.41 -4.10
CA HIS A 43 6.00 23.34 -2.98
C HIS A 43 6.24 24.77 -3.50
N PRO A 44 5.24 25.69 -3.47
CA PRO A 44 5.32 26.96 -4.18
C PRO A 44 6.41 27.89 -3.63
N LEU A 45 6.60 27.90 -2.31
CA LEU A 45 7.57 28.79 -1.67
C LEU A 45 9.01 28.40 -2.00
N LEU A 46 9.35 27.11 -1.94
CA LEU A 46 10.69 26.62 -2.31
C LEU A 46 10.99 26.91 -3.78
N ASN A 47 10.02 26.72 -4.66
CA ASN A 47 10.13 27.05 -6.08
C ASN A 47 10.23 28.56 -6.34
N LEU A 48 9.55 29.40 -5.54
CA LEU A 48 9.66 30.85 -5.61
C LEU A 48 11.04 31.34 -5.15
N VAL A 49 11.57 30.78 -4.05
CA VAL A 49 12.94 31.09 -3.57
C VAL A 49 13.97 30.71 -4.64
N PHE A 50 13.84 29.53 -5.23
CA PHE A 50 14.71 29.09 -6.32
C PHE A 50 14.60 30.00 -7.56
N MET A 51 13.38 30.41 -7.93
CA MET A 51 13.16 31.36 -9.01
C MET A 51 13.79 32.73 -8.72
N ALA A 52 13.66 33.23 -7.48
CA ALA A 52 14.28 34.49 -7.05
C ALA A 52 15.81 34.42 -7.14
N PHE A 53 16.42 33.30 -6.71
CA PHE A 53 17.86 33.04 -6.87
C PHE A 53 18.29 33.08 -8.34
N LEU A 54 17.49 32.52 -9.25
CA LEU A 54 17.77 32.54 -10.69
C LEU A 54 17.61 33.92 -11.33
N LEU A 55 16.70 34.75 -10.83
CA LEU A 55 16.43 36.09 -11.35
C LEU A 55 17.35 37.18 -10.76
N MET A 56 17.96 36.92 -9.61
CA MET A 56 18.84 37.88 -8.93
C MET A 56 19.89 38.47 -9.90
N PRO A 57 20.00 39.81 -10.03
CA PRO A 57 20.88 40.43 -11.00
C PRO A 57 22.36 40.25 -10.60
N ILE A 58 23.15 39.64 -11.49
CA ILE A 58 24.58 39.42 -11.27
C ILE A 58 25.37 40.07 -12.43
N PRO A 59 26.12 41.16 -12.18
CA PRO A 59 26.84 41.88 -13.23
C PRO A 59 27.96 41.08 -13.90
N LYS A 60 28.72 40.30 -13.11
CA LYS A 60 29.87 39.53 -13.61
C LYS A 60 29.42 38.26 -14.32
N TYR A 61 29.78 38.13 -15.59
CA TYR A 61 29.42 36.97 -16.42
C TYR A 61 29.93 35.62 -15.87
N ARG A 62 31.09 35.60 -15.20
CA ARG A 62 31.62 34.38 -14.53
C ARG A 62 30.73 33.92 -13.37
N LEU A 63 30.27 34.87 -12.53
CA LEU A 63 29.36 34.57 -11.41
C LEU A 63 28.00 34.11 -11.93
N HIS A 64 27.53 34.66 -13.05
CA HIS A 64 26.32 34.20 -13.71
C HIS A 64 26.44 32.75 -14.20
N ARG A 65 27.58 32.34 -14.78
CA ARG A 65 27.82 30.93 -15.15
C ARG A 65 27.89 30.03 -13.93
N LEU A 66 28.62 30.45 -12.89
CA LEU A 66 28.72 29.70 -11.63
C LEU A 66 27.34 29.47 -10.99
N ARG A 67 26.47 30.48 -11.00
CA ARG A 67 25.08 30.34 -10.53
C ARG A 67 24.37 29.19 -11.24
N HIS A 68 24.51 29.04 -12.56
CA HIS A 68 23.84 27.95 -13.27
C HIS A 68 24.44 26.59 -12.95
N TRP A 69 25.76 26.49 -12.73
CA TRP A 69 26.38 25.27 -12.25
C TRP A 69 25.87 24.84 -10.87
N ILE A 70 25.60 25.79 -9.98
CA ILE A 70 24.97 25.52 -8.68
C ILE A 70 23.47 25.24 -8.83
N ALA A 71 22.81 25.95 -9.73
CA ALA A 71 21.37 25.83 -9.94
C ALA A 71 20.98 24.46 -10.51
N ILE A 72 21.83 23.81 -11.32
CA ILE A 72 21.55 22.47 -11.87
C ILE A 72 21.29 21.44 -10.76
N PRO A 73 22.23 21.17 -9.82
CA PRO A 73 21.99 20.20 -8.76
C PRO A 73 20.87 20.63 -7.82
N VAL A 74 20.75 21.92 -7.48
CA VAL A 74 19.66 22.44 -6.64
C VAL A 74 18.30 22.27 -7.32
N GLY A 75 18.21 22.57 -8.62
CA GLY A 75 16.99 22.42 -9.42
C GLY A 75 16.59 20.97 -9.58
N PHE A 76 17.55 20.05 -9.74
CA PHE A 76 17.28 18.62 -9.74
C PHE A 76 16.78 18.15 -8.38
N ALA A 77 17.45 18.51 -7.28
CA ALA A 77 17.03 18.16 -5.93
C ALA A 77 15.63 18.70 -5.60
N LEU A 78 15.33 19.94 -5.99
CA LEU A 78 14.01 20.54 -5.81
C LEU A 78 12.95 19.89 -6.71
N PHE A 79 13.31 19.45 -7.92
CA PHE A 79 12.38 18.71 -8.77
C PHE A 79 12.05 17.35 -8.17
N TRP A 80 13.07 16.61 -7.72
CA TRP A 80 12.90 15.33 -7.00
C TRP A 80 12.08 15.49 -5.72
N HIS A 81 12.30 16.57 -4.97
CA HIS A 81 11.52 16.86 -3.77
C HIS A 81 10.03 17.12 -4.07
N ASP A 82 9.71 17.68 -5.23
CA ASP A 82 8.33 17.90 -5.65
C ASP A 82 7.70 16.65 -6.29
N THR A 83 8.48 15.61 -6.65
CA THR A 83 7.93 14.36 -7.17
C THR A 83 7.49 13.43 -6.04
N TRP A 84 6.66 12.46 -6.40
CA TRP A 84 6.22 11.39 -5.52
C TRP A 84 7.23 10.22 -5.43
N LEU A 85 8.43 10.40 -5.98
CA LEU A 85 9.44 9.34 -6.02
C LEU A 85 10.03 9.08 -4.63
N PRO A 86 10.49 7.84 -4.38
CA PRO A 86 11.12 7.51 -3.10
C PRO A 86 12.25 8.50 -2.78
N GLY A 87 12.24 8.97 -1.53
CA GLY A 87 13.30 9.85 -1.03
C GLY A 87 14.64 9.11 -0.97
N PRO A 88 15.77 9.84 -0.91
CA PRO A 88 17.10 9.23 -0.78
C PRO A 88 17.21 8.28 0.43
N GLN A 89 16.47 8.55 1.52
CA GLN A 89 16.42 7.63 2.67
C GLN A 89 15.74 6.30 2.34
N SER A 90 14.63 6.30 1.60
CA SER A 90 13.93 5.08 1.17
C SER A 90 14.80 4.25 0.24
N ILE A 91 15.52 4.92 -0.67
CA ILE A 91 16.48 4.27 -1.57
C ILE A 91 17.68 3.73 -0.78
N MET A 92 18.13 4.40 0.28
CA MET A 92 19.25 3.93 1.09
C MET A 92 18.84 2.79 2.04
N SER A 93 17.64 2.83 2.62
CA SER A 93 17.11 1.75 3.47
C SER A 93 16.72 0.51 2.66
N GLN A 94 16.29 0.67 1.41
CA GLN A 94 16.08 -0.42 0.45
C GLN A 94 17.33 -0.69 -0.41
N GLY A 95 18.42 0.06 -0.25
CA GLY A 95 19.56 0.04 -1.17
C GLY A 95 20.35 -1.26 -1.15
N THR A 96 20.37 -1.93 0.00
CA THR A 96 20.87 -3.31 0.14
C THR A 96 19.98 -4.31 -0.60
N GLN A 97 18.65 -4.10 -0.62
CA GLN A 97 17.70 -4.95 -1.33
C GLN A 97 17.82 -4.79 -2.86
N VAL A 98 18.09 -3.56 -3.34
CA VAL A 98 18.34 -3.33 -4.77
C VAL A 98 19.63 -4.02 -5.25
N ALA A 99 20.63 -4.20 -4.38
CA ALA A 99 21.85 -4.93 -4.70
C ALA A 99 21.64 -6.45 -4.81
N GLU A 100 20.57 -6.97 -4.19
CA GLU A 100 20.18 -8.39 -4.25
C GLU A 100 19.35 -8.71 -5.51
N PHE A 101 18.93 -7.70 -6.29
CA PHE A 101 18.19 -7.92 -7.53
C PHE A 101 19.04 -8.53 -8.65
N SER A 102 18.44 -9.44 -9.40
CA SER A 102 19.04 -9.96 -10.63
C SER A 102 19.21 -8.85 -11.69
N SER A 103 20.27 -8.96 -12.50
CA SER A 103 20.57 -7.99 -13.56
C SER A 103 19.49 -7.92 -14.64
N GLY A 104 18.82 -9.05 -14.92
CA GLY A 104 17.68 -9.12 -15.83
C GLY A 104 16.49 -8.31 -15.32
N TYR A 105 16.16 -8.44 -14.03
CA TYR A 105 15.09 -7.67 -13.40
C TYR A 105 15.37 -6.17 -13.39
N LEU A 106 16.62 -5.76 -13.12
CA LEU A 106 17.00 -4.35 -13.12
C LEU A 106 16.78 -3.67 -14.49
N LEU A 107 17.06 -4.37 -15.59
CA LEU A 107 16.81 -3.86 -16.95
C LEU A 107 15.31 -3.74 -17.25
N ASP A 108 14.50 -4.71 -16.82
CA ASP A 108 13.04 -4.67 -16.95
C ASP A 108 12.47 -3.46 -16.18
N LEU A 109 12.96 -3.22 -14.96
CA LEU A 109 12.55 -2.08 -14.12
C LEU A 109 12.85 -0.73 -14.80
N ILE A 110 14.06 -0.55 -15.34
CA ILE A 110 14.46 0.67 -16.04
C ILE A 110 13.57 0.90 -17.28
N ALA A 111 13.31 -0.15 -18.05
CA ALA A 111 12.48 -0.05 -19.26
C ALA A 111 11.03 0.35 -18.93
N ARG A 112 10.45 -0.22 -17.86
CA ARG A 112 9.08 0.09 -17.41
C ARG A 112 8.93 1.50 -16.85
N PHE A 113 9.99 2.08 -16.29
CA PHE A 113 9.96 3.44 -15.78
C PHE A 113 9.85 4.51 -16.90
N ILE A 114 10.15 4.14 -18.15
CA ILE A 114 10.10 5.05 -19.30
C ILE A 114 8.67 5.11 -19.87
N ASN A 115 7.94 6.17 -19.55
CA ASN A 115 6.69 6.49 -20.23
C ASN A 115 6.95 7.29 -21.52
N TRP A 116 6.88 6.61 -22.67
CA TRP A 116 7.07 7.21 -23.99
C TRP A 116 6.08 8.32 -24.32
N GLN A 117 4.86 8.28 -23.79
CA GLN A 117 3.87 9.35 -23.97
C GLN A 117 4.30 10.61 -23.22
N MET A 118 4.83 10.49 -22.00
CA MET A 118 5.38 11.64 -21.27
C MET A 118 6.61 12.21 -21.96
N ILE A 119 7.49 11.37 -22.51
CA ILE A 119 8.63 11.84 -23.32
C ILE A 119 8.12 12.61 -24.55
N GLY A 120 7.12 12.08 -25.25
CA GLY A 120 6.48 12.75 -26.37
C GLY A 120 5.87 14.10 -25.96
N ALA A 121 5.17 14.17 -24.83
CA ALA A 121 4.59 15.40 -24.31
C ALA A 121 5.65 16.44 -23.92
N ILE A 122 6.73 16.03 -23.25
CA ILE A 122 7.87 16.88 -22.92
C ILE A 122 8.55 17.40 -24.19
N PHE A 123 8.69 16.56 -25.22
CA PHE A 123 9.23 16.97 -26.52
C PHE A 123 8.35 18.00 -27.22
N VAL A 124 7.03 17.77 -27.26
CA VAL A 124 6.06 18.75 -27.81
C VAL A 124 6.13 20.06 -27.03
N LEU A 125 6.20 20.01 -25.69
CA LEU A 125 6.34 21.19 -24.85
C LEU A 125 7.66 21.93 -25.13
N LEU A 126 8.75 21.21 -25.36
CA LEU A 126 10.06 21.79 -25.70
C LEU A 126 9.99 22.54 -27.04
N VAL A 127 9.41 21.92 -28.07
CA VAL A 127 9.24 22.55 -29.39
C VAL A 127 8.33 23.77 -29.29
N ALA A 128 7.21 23.66 -28.58
CA ALA A 128 6.29 24.78 -28.35
C ALA A 128 6.97 25.94 -27.61
N TRP A 129 7.76 25.65 -26.58
CA TRP A 129 8.53 26.66 -25.85
C TRP A 129 9.56 27.35 -26.75
N LEU A 130 10.34 26.60 -27.53
CA LEU A 130 11.32 27.16 -28.47
C LEU A 130 10.65 28.06 -29.52
N PHE A 131 9.53 27.62 -30.09
CA PHE A 131 8.76 28.41 -31.05
C PHE A 131 8.19 29.70 -30.43
N LEU A 132 7.49 29.60 -29.30
CA LEU A 132 6.89 30.75 -28.63
C LEU A 132 7.94 31.75 -28.10
N SER A 133 9.10 31.27 -27.67
CA SER A 133 10.18 32.12 -27.16
C SER A 133 10.71 33.13 -28.17
N GLN A 134 10.43 32.92 -29.47
CA GLN A 134 10.78 33.87 -30.53
C GLN A 134 9.84 35.10 -30.54
N TRP A 135 8.61 34.97 -30.02
CA TRP A 135 7.54 35.99 -30.15
C TRP A 135 7.18 36.61 -28.81
N ILE A 136 7.25 35.84 -27.73
CA ILE A 136 6.84 36.26 -26.38
C ILE A 136 7.94 36.09 -25.33
N ARG A 137 7.96 36.99 -24.34
CA ARG A 137 8.84 36.86 -23.17
C ARG A 137 8.25 35.86 -22.17
N VAL A 138 8.48 34.56 -22.40
CA VAL A 138 7.96 33.45 -21.59
C VAL A 138 8.22 33.63 -20.08
N THR A 139 9.35 34.22 -19.69
CA THR A 139 9.68 34.50 -18.28
C THR A 139 8.61 35.32 -17.55
N VAL A 140 7.92 36.24 -18.23
CA VAL A 140 6.84 37.02 -17.60
C VAL A 140 5.71 36.11 -17.15
N PHE A 141 5.30 35.16 -18.00
CA PHE A 141 4.23 34.20 -17.71
C PHE A 141 4.65 33.22 -16.62
N VAL A 142 5.88 32.69 -16.68
CA VAL A 142 6.40 31.76 -15.66
C VAL A 142 6.43 32.41 -14.28
N VAL A 143 6.89 33.66 -14.18
CA VAL A 143 6.90 34.41 -12.92
C VAL A 143 5.47 34.70 -12.45
N ALA A 144 4.57 35.11 -13.35
CA ALA A 144 3.17 35.37 -13.01
C ALA A 144 2.48 34.12 -12.44
N ILE A 145 2.65 32.96 -13.08
CA ILE A 145 2.11 31.68 -12.59
C ILE A 145 2.70 31.34 -11.23
N MET A 146 4.02 31.50 -11.03
CA MET A 146 4.67 31.19 -9.75
C MET A 146 4.15 32.07 -8.62
N VAL A 147 4.00 33.38 -8.86
CA VAL A 147 3.45 34.32 -7.87
C VAL A 147 2.00 33.96 -7.57
N TRP A 148 1.19 33.69 -8.60
CA TRP A 148 -0.20 33.27 -8.46
C TRP A 148 -0.36 32.01 -7.60
N LEU A 149 0.46 30.97 -7.85
CA LEU A 149 0.45 29.74 -7.05
C LEU A 149 0.79 30.00 -5.58
N ASN A 150 1.74 30.90 -5.29
CA ASN A 150 2.09 31.26 -3.91
C ASN A 150 0.99 32.09 -3.21
N VAL A 151 0.30 32.97 -3.95
CA VAL A 151 -0.84 33.73 -3.42
C VAL A 151 -1.99 32.79 -3.06
N LEU A 152 -2.30 31.82 -3.92
CA LEU A 152 -3.34 30.81 -3.65
C LEU A 152 -3.04 30.01 -2.38
N THR A 153 -1.77 29.68 -2.11
CA THR A 153 -1.39 28.99 -0.86
C THR A 153 -1.48 29.85 0.39
N LEU A 154 -1.28 31.17 0.29
CA LEU A 154 -1.35 32.09 1.43
C LEU A 154 -2.77 32.54 1.75
N THR A 155 -3.65 32.62 0.74
CA THR A 155 -5.01 33.16 0.88
C THR A 155 -6.10 32.08 0.89
N GLY A 156 -5.72 30.80 0.70
CA GLY A 156 -6.66 29.71 0.44
C GLY A 156 -7.20 29.76 -1.01
N PRO A 157 -7.71 28.65 -1.56
CA PRO A 157 -8.21 28.63 -2.93
C PRO A 157 -9.49 29.46 -3.05
N VAL A 158 -9.39 30.65 -3.65
CA VAL A 158 -10.55 31.50 -4.00
C VAL A 158 -11.18 31.10 -5.34
N PHE A 159 -10.48 30.27 -6.13
CA PHE A 159 -10.94 29.70 -7.39
C PHE A 159 -10.39 28.27 -7.57
N THR A 160 -11.29 27.30 -7.77
CA THR A 160 -10.94 25.95 -8.23
C THR A 160 -10.50 26.01 -9.70
N LEU A 161 -9.20 25.83 -9.94
CA LEU A 161 -8.59 25.74 -11.28
C LEU A 161 -8.66 24.33 -11.89
N TRP A 162 -9.46 23.44 -11.30
CA TRP A 162 -9.77 22.15 -11.92
C TRP A 162 -10.71 22.38 -13.10
N PRO A 163 -10.45 21.82 -14.29
CA PRO A 163 -11.50 21.63 -15.26
C PRO A 163 -12.62 20.83 -14.58
N ALA A 164 -13.78 21.46 -14.41
CA ALA A 164 -15.04 20.77 -14.11
C ALA A 164 -15.39 19.91 -15.34
N GLY A 165 -14.73 18.76 -15.41
CA GLY A 165 -14.96 17.71 -16.39
C GLY A 165 -15.57 16.49 -15.72
N GLN A 166 -16.58 16.68 -14.87
CA GLN A 166 -17.62 15.68 -14.65
C GLN A 166 -18.96 16.42 -14.58
N PRO A 167 -19.99 15.95 -15.32
CA PRO A 167 -21.30 16.55 -15.24
C PRO A 167 -21.83 16.41 -13.81
N THR A 168 -21.98 17.54 -13.12
CA THR A 168 -22.87 17.65 -11.99
C THR A 168 -24.29 17.59 -12.52
N ASP A 169 -24.87 16.39 -12.56
CA ASP A 169 -26.31 16.26 -12.56
C ASP A 169 -26.81 16.78 -11.21
N THR A 170 -27.31 18.01 -11.23
CA THR A 170 -28.24 18.51 -10.24
C THR A 170 -29.45 17.58 -10.19
N VAL A 171 -29.52 16.73 -9.17
CA VAL A 171 -30.73 15.97 -8.85
C VAL A 171 -31.74 16.94 -8.25
N THR A 172 -32.54 17.55 -9.13
CA THR A 172 -33.89 18.00 -8.78
C THR A 172 -34.74 16.79 -8.44
N THR A 173 -35.27 16.77 -7.23
CA THR A 173 -36.26 15.81 -6.76
C THR A 173 -37.54 15.90 -7.59
N THR A 174 -37.73 14.98 -8.55
CA THR A 174 -39.06 14.53 -9.01
C THR A 174 -38.94 13.20 -9.79
N GLY A 175 -39.46 12.13 -9.17
CA GLY A 175 -39.95 10.85 -9.71
C GLY A 175 -39.34 10.21 -10.97
N GLY A 176 -38.83 8.97 -10.84
CA GLY A 176 -38.76 8.00 -11.94
C GLY A 176 -37.55 7.05 -11.93
N ASN A 177 -37.80 5.79 -11.55
CA ASN A 177 -36.92 4.61 -11.51
C ASN A 177 -35.75 4.52 -12.52
N ALA A 178 -34.51 4.43 -12.01
CA ALA A 178 -33.45 3.51 -12.48
C ALA A 178 -32.31 3.46 -11.42
N ALA A 179 -31.92 2.25 -11.00
CA ALA A 179 -31.15 1.99 -9.79
C ALA A 179 -29.65 2.32 -9.90
N ALA A 180 -29.14 3.14 -8.98
CA ALA A 180 -27.75 3.18 -8.56
C ALA A 180 -27.67 2.50 -7.18
N THR A 181 -26.94 1.40 -7.09
CA THR A 181 -26.66 0.64 -5.86
C THR A 181 -25.75 1.45 -4.94
N VAL A 182 -26.35 2.41 -4.25
CA VAL A 182 -25.86 2.94 -2.98
C VAL A 182 -26.08 1.83 -1.96
N ALA A 183 -25.02 1.13 -1.59
CA ALA A 183 -25.02 0.36 -0.35
C ALA A 183 -24.95 1.35 0.81
N THR A 184 -26.10 1.95 1.14
CA THR A 184 -26.39 2.32 2.53
C THR A 184 -26.27 1.04 3.34
N ALA A 185 -25.12 0.83 3.96
CA ALA A 185 -24.95 -0.16 5.01
C ALA A 185 -25.87 0.25 6.16
N GLY A 186 -27.07 -0.33 6.16
CA GLY A 186 -27.89 -0.43 7.34
C GLY A 186 -27.22 -1.40 8.30
N ASP A 187 -26.31 -0.88 9.09
CA ASP A 187 -25.96 -1.43 10.40
C ASP A 187 -25.42 -0.28 11.24
N LYS A 188 -25.96 -0.14 12.45
CA LYS A 188 -25.49 0.85 13.41
C LYS A 188 -23.96 0.70 13.52
N PRO A 189 -23.14 1.75 13.30
CA PRO A 189 -21.74 1.68 13.69
C PRO A 189 -21.73 1.27 15.16
N VAL A 190 -20.94 0.25 15.51
CA VAL A 190 -20.62 0.02 16.92
C VAL A 190 -19.93 1.32 17.35
N ILE A 191 -20.66 2.17 18.06
CA ILE A 191 -20.18 3.43 18.60
C ILE A 191 -19.02 3.05 19.54
N GLY A 192 -17.76 3.18 19.08
CA GLY A 192 -16.61 2.91 19.93
C GLY A 192 -15.30 2.50 19.24
N ASP A 193 -15.35 1.80 18.10
CA ASP A 193 -14.14 1.16 17.55
C ASP A 193 -13.26 2.09 16.70
N MET A 194 -13.86 3.01 15.94
CA MET A 194 -13.13 3.94 15.08
C MET A 194 -13.27 5.39 15.59
N PRO A 195 -12.16 6.15 15.76
CA PRO A 195 -12.25 7.53 16.19
C PRO A 195 -13.01 8.42 15.18
N ALA A 196 -13.90 9.29 15.68
CA ALA A 196 -14.73 10.16 14.86
C ALA A 196 -13.90 11.17 14.03
N GLN A 197 -14.43 11.55 12.87
CA GLN A 197 -13.75 12.41 11.88
C GLN A 197 -14.60 13.65 11.55
N THR A 198 -15.01 14.42 12.56
CA THR A 198 -15.89 15.58 12.38
C THR A 198 -15.15 16.90 12.14
N ALA A 199 -13.88 17.00 12.56
CA ALA A 199 -13.09 18.22 12.40
C ALA A 199 -12.66 18.44 10.93
N PRO A 200 -12.40 19.68 10.50
CA PRO A 200 -11.90 19.94 9.14
C PRO A 200 -10.55 19.25 8.87
N PRO A 201 -10.27 18.79 7.63
CA PRO A 201 -9.07 18.01 7.32
C PRO A 201 -7.81 18.88 7.17
N THR A 202 -7.36 19.48 8.26
CA THR A 202 -6.08 20.21 8.35
C THR A 202 -4.96 19.28 8.81
N THR A 203 -3.68 19.57 8.48
CA THR A 203 -2.53 18.79 8.97
C THR A 203 -2.61 18.54 10.49
N ALA A 204 -2.95 19.58 11.27
CA ALA A 204 -3.05 19.48 12.72
C ALA A 204 -4.14 18.48 13.17
N ASN A 205 -5.33 18.55 12.55
CA ASN A 205 -6.44 17.67 12.89
C ASN A 205 -6.19 16.22 12.45
N LEU A 206 -5.56 16.00 11.30
CA LEU A 206 -5.19 14.66 10.83
C LEU A 206 -4.10 14.03 11.71
N ASN A 207 -3.10 14.81 12.12
CA ASN A 207 -2.12 14.36 13.12
C ASN A 207 -2.79 14.01 14.46
N ALA A 208 -3.71 14.85 14.94
CA ALA A 208 -4.44 14.60 16.17
C ALA A 208 -5.32 13.34 16.08
N TRP A 209 -6.01 13.15 14.95
CA TRP A 209 -6.82 11.96 14.71
C TRP A 209 -5.96 10.70 14.67
N LEU A 210 -4.82 10.72 13.96
CA LEU A 210 -3.90 9.58 13.90
C LEU A 210 -3.34 9.20 15.28
N ASN A 211 -2.98 10.19 16.10
CA ASN A 211 -2.56 9.94 17.49
C ASN A 211 -3.70 9.38 18.35
N THR A 212 -4.93 9.85 18.14
CA THR A 212 -6.12 9.32 18.81
C THR A 212 -6.38 7.87 18.40
N PHE A 213 -6.18 7.54 17.13
CA PHE A 213 -6.25 6.18 16.61
C PHE A 213 -5.24 5.27 17.32
N TYR A 214 -3.95 5.63 17.37
CA TYR A 214 -2.96 4.80 18.10
C TYR A 214 -3.29 4.63 19.58
N ALA A 215 -3.73 5.70 20.25
CA ALA A 215 -4.10 5.65 21.66
C ALA A 215 -5.34 4.79 21.95
N ALA A 216 -6.24 4.66 20.97
CA ALA A 216 -7.37 3.75 21.03
C ALA A 216 -6.93 2.32 20.76
N GLU A 217 -6.18 2.09 19.69
CA GLU A 217 -5.67 0.77 19.27
C GLU A 217 -4.77 0.12 20.32
N GLU A 218 -3.92 0.88 21.00
CA GLU A 218 -3.06 0.36 22.07
C GLU A 218 -3.84 -0.25 23.26
N LYS A 219 -5.13 0.08 23.41
CA LYS A 219 -6.00 -0.48 24.45
C LYS A 219 -6.77 -1.72 23.99
N ARG A 220 -6.71 -2.05 22.70
CA ARG A 220 -7.50 -3.15 22.11
C ARG A 220 -6.69 -4.43 22.15
N LYS A 221 -7.35 -5.52 22.54
CA LYS A 221 -6.79 -6.86 22.52
C LYS A 221 -7.86 -7.93 22.39
N THR A 222 -7.49 -9.04 21.76
CA THR A 222 -8.27 -10.28 21.78
C THR A 222 -7.91 -11.04 23.04
N THR A 223 -8.89 -11.33 23.89
CA THR A 223 -8.65 -12.07 25.13
C THR A 223 -8.85 -13.56 24.90
N PHE A 224 -7.76 -14.31 24.82
CA PHE A 224 -7.79 -15.77 24.77
C PHE A 224 -8.15 -16.36 26.15
N PRO A 225 -8.82 -17.52 26.21
CA PRO A 225 -9.09 -18.19 27.47
C PRO A 225 -7.78 -18.61 28.15
N ALA A 226 -7.78 -18.71 29.48
CA ALA A 226 -6.59 -19.17 30.21
C ALA A 226 -6.24 -20.63 29.92
N GLN A 227 -7.25 -21.45 29.64
CA GLN A 227 -7.15 -22.86 29.26
C GLN A 227 -8.38 -23.26 28.44
N LEU A 228 -8.25 -24.27 27.58
CA LEU A 228 -9.38 -24.84 26.87
C LEU A 228 -10.25 -25.68 27.81
N PRO A 229 -11.57 -25.77 27.57
CA PRO A 229 -12.42 -26.66 28.34
C PRO A 229 -12.08 -28.14 28.04
N PRO A 230 -12.35 -29.09 28.96
CA PRO A 230 -11.99 -30.50 28.78
C PRO A 230 -12.64 -31.18 27.56
N ASP A 231 -13.77 -30.65 27.11
CA ASP A 231 -14.53 -31.13 25.95
C ASP A 231 -14.16 -30.42 24.63
N ALA A 232 -13.12 -29.59 24.64
CA ALA A 232 -12.63 -28.92 23.44
C ALA A 232 -12.18 -29.93 22.38
N GLN A 233 -12.51 -29.65 21.12
CA GLN A 233 -12.16 -30.49 19.98
C GLN A 233 -10.84 -30.05 19.34
N PRO A 234 -9.92 -30.97 19.02
CA PRO A 234 -8.71 -30.63 18.27
C PRO A 234 -9.02 -30.23 16.82
N PHE A 235 -8.29 -29.24 16.31
CA PHE A 235 -8.31 -28.83 14.91
C PHE A 235 -6.97 -28.16 14.53
N ASP A 236 -6.71 -28.04 13.24
CA ASP A 236 -5.54 -27.35 12.70
C ASP A 236 -5.91 -25.94 12.21
N LEU A 237 -5.11 -24.92 12.57
CA LEU A 237 -5.16 -23.59 11.96
C LEU A 237 -4.07 -23.49 10.89
N LEU A 238 -4.44 -23.13 9.67
CA LEU A 238 -3.52 -22.82 8.58
C LEU A 238 -3.72 -21.38 8.12
N VAL A 239 -2.74 -20.51 8.38
CA VAL A 239 -2.72 -19.13 7.93
C VAL A 239 -1.88 -19.02 6.66
N ILE A 240 -2.51 -18.71 5.54
CA ILE A 240 -1.89 -18.55 4.21
C ILE A 240 -1.72 -17.04 3.96
N ASN A 241 -0.49 -16.56 4.14
CA ASN A 241 -0.10 -15.16 3.98
C ASN A 241 0.52 -14.92 2.60
N ILE A 242 -0.23 -14.29 1.70
CA ILE A 242 0.12 -14.20 0.27
C ILE A 242 0.72 -12.82 -0.04
N CYS A 243 1.93 -12.78 -0.57
CA CYS A 243 2.54 -11.54 -1.04
C CYS A 243 1.86 -11.03 -2.32
N SER A 244 1.77 -9.71 -2.47
CA SER A 244 1.41 -9.03 -3.72
C SER A 244 0.02 -9.37 -4.29
N LEU A 245 -1.02 -9.38 -3.45
CA LEU A 245 -2.41 -9.65 -3.82
C LEU A 245 -3.38 -8.67 -3.14
N SER A 246 -3.98 -7.77 -3.92
CA SER A 246 -5.07 -6.88 -3.49
C SER A 246 -6.33 -7.09 -4.33
N TRP A 247 -7.48 -6.57 -3.86
CA TRP A 247 -8.70 -6.55 -4.68
C TRP A 247 -8.50 -5.80 -5.99
N SER A 248 -7.67 -4.74 -6.00
CA SER A 248 -7.33 -4.02 -7.22
C SER A 248 -6.54 -4.87 -8.21
N ASP A 249 -5.63 -5.73 -7.73
CA ASP A 249 -4.85 -6.60 -8.60
C ASP A 249 -5.73 -7.72 -9.18
N VAL A 250 -6.65 -8.28 -8.39
CA VAL A 250 -7.62 -9.29 -8.85
C VAL A 250 -8.53 -8.72 -9.94
N GLU A 251 -9.03 -7.49 -9.76
CA GLU A 251 -9.82 -6.78 -10.77
C GLU A 251 -9.00 -6.51 -12.03
N ALA A 252 -7.79 -5.95 -11.90
CA ALA A 252 -6.93 -5.64 -13.03
C ALA A 252 -6.48 -6.89 -13.81
N ALA A 253 -6.32 -8.02 -13.13
CA ALA A 253 -6.05 -9.32 -13.73
C ALA A 253 -7.30 -9.98 -14.32
N GLY A 254 -8.50 -9.46 -14.09
CA GLY A 254 -9.77 -10.05 -14.52
C GLY A 254 -10.00 -11.44 -13.91
N LEU A 255 -9.81 -11.55 -12.59
CA LEU A 255 -9.92 -12.81 -11.82
C LEU A 255 -10.97 -12.73 -10.70
N MET A 256 -11.85 -11.72 -10.71
CA MET A 256 -12.93 -11.57 -9.73
C MET A 256 -13.94 -12.72 -9.74
N SER A 257 -14.08 -13.41 -10.87
CA SER A 257 -14.98 -14.56 -11.03
C SER A 257 -14.30 -15.91 -10.83
N HIS A 258 -13.08 -15.95 -10.28
CA HIS A 258 -12.40 -17.20 -9.97
C HIS A 258 -13.17 -18.00 -8.90
N PRO A 259 -13.36 -19.34 -9.04
CA PRO A 259 -14.13 -20.16 -8.10
C PRO A 259 -13.67 -20.07 -6.64
N LEU A 260 -12.35 -19.97 -6.40
CA LEU A 260 -11.75 -19.78 -5.08
C LEU A 260 -12.51 -18.77 -4.21
N TRP A 261 -12.91 -17.61 -4.75
CA TRP A 261 -13.61 -16.57 -3.99
C TRP A 261 -14.98 -17.02 -3.48
N SER A 262 -15.66 -17.89 -4.21
CA SER A 262 -16.97 -18.43 -3.85
C SER A 262 -16.91 -19.62 -2.89
N HIS A 263 -15.73 -20.20 -2.67
CA HIS A 263 -15.57 -21.38 -1.82
C HIS A 263 -15.27 -21.05 -0.35
N PHE A 264 -15.00 -19.79 -0.01
CA PHE A 264 -14.84 -19.36 1.38
C PHE A 264 -16.18 -19.35 2.15
N ASP A 265 -16.11 -19.52 3.47
CA ASP A 265 -17.29 -19.34 4.34
C ASP A 265 -17.46 -17.87 4.72
N ILE A 266 -16.35 -17.14 4.91
CA ILE A 266 -16.32 -15.73 5.29
C ILE A 266 -15.34 -15.00 4.36
N LEU A 267 -15.76 -13.86 3.80
CA LEU A 267 -14.92 -13.07 2.89
C LEU A 267 -14.97 -11.58 3.24
N PHE A 268 -13.83 -10.99 3.56
CA PHE A 268 -13.73 -9.57 3.87
C PHE A 268 -13.59 -8.73 2.60
N LYS A 269 -14.44 -7.70 2.46
CA LYS A 269 -14.41 -6.78 1.30
C LYS A 269 -13.59 -5.51 1.54
N HIS A 270 -13.39 -5.18 2.82
CA HIS A 270 -12.69 -3.98 3.26
C HIS A 270 -11.65 -4.32 4.35
N PHE A 271 -10.79 -5.31 4.06
CA PHE A 271 -9.69 -5.68 4.93
C PHE A 271 -8.46 -4.86 4.58
N ASN A 272 -7.98 -4.06 5.53
CA ASN A 272 -6.79 -3.25 5.38
C ASN A 272 -5.56 -3.97 5.95
N SER A 273 -4.54 -4.18 5.12
CA SER A 273 -3.27 -4.77 5.55
C SER A 273 -2.39 -3.85 6.42
N GLY A 274 -2.70 -2.56 6.48
CA GLY A 274 -1.97 -1.59 7.32
C GLY A 274 -0.55 -1.26 6.84
N THR A 275 -0.11 -1.79 5.69
CA THR A 275 1.23 -1.58 5.11
C THR A 275 1.26 -2.09 3.67
N SER A 276 2.23 -1.64 2.88
CA SER A 276 2.52 -2.18 1.55
C SER A 276 3.88 -2.87 1.45
N TYR A 277 4.53 -3.13 2.59
CA TYR A 277 5.78 -3.90 2.70
C TYR A 277 5.56 -5.26 3.39
N SER A 278 6.21 -6.30 2.86
CA SER A 278 6.04 -7.70 3.25
C SER A 278 6.40 -8.00 4.69
N GLY A 279 7.61 -7.60 5.12
CA GLY A 279 8.08 -7.80 6.50
C GLY A 279 7.13 -7.18 7.54
N PRO A 280 6.82 -5.87 7.45
CA PRO A 280 5.80 -5.25 8.28
C PRO A 280 4.42 -5.94 8.23
N ALA A 281 3.98 -6.45 7.08
CA ALA A 281 2.69 -7.12 6.96
C ALA A 281 2.66 -8.42 7.76
N ALA A 282 3.71 -9.24 7.62
CA ALA A 282 3.88 -10.46 8.39
C ALA A 282 3.96 -10.19 9.90
N ILE A 283 4.72 -9.17 10.34
CA ILE A 283 4.79 -8.79 11.76
C ILE A 283 3.41 -8.36 12.28
N ARG A 284 2.66 -7.54 11.52
CA ARG A 284 1.31 -7.10 11.90
C ARG A 284 0.35 -8.27 12.05
N LEU A 285 0.40 -9.24 11.14
CA LEU A 285 -0.40 -10.47 11.20
C LEU A 285 0.00 -11.36 12.38
N LEU A 286 1.29 -11.57 12.61
CA LEU A 286 1.76 -12.37 13.75
C LEU A 286 1.39 -11.71 15.10
N ARG A 287 1.29 -10.37 15.13
CA ARG A 287 0.82 -9.57 16.27
C ARG A 287 -0.68 -9.25 16.24
N ALA A 288 -1.49 -10.03 15.53
CA ALA A 288 -2.92 -9.79 15.31
C ALA A 288 -3.78 -9.68 16.59
N SER A 289 -3.30 -10.13 17.75
CA SER A 289 -4.13 -10.19 18.97
C SER A 289 -4.16 -8.88 19.77
N CYS A 290 -3.50 -7.83 19.28
CA CYS A 290 -3.59 -6.47 19.80
C CYS A 290 -3.99 -5.48 18.70
N GLY A 291 -4.47 -4.30 19.10
CA GLY A 291 -4.77 -3.24 18.15
C GLY A 291 -3.54 -2.74 17.39
N GLN A 292 -3.81 -2.05 16.29
CA GLN A 292 -2.81 -1.66 15.29
C GLN A 292 -1.72 -0.73 15.87
N PRO A 293 -0.43 -1.14 15.83
CA PRO A 293 0.69 -0.27 16.20
C PRO A 293 1.11 0.63 15.02
N SER A 294 1.85 1.70 15.33
CA SER A 294 2.60 2.46 14.31
C SER A 294 3.73 1.60 13.71
N HIS A 295 4.25 2.01 12.54
CA HIS A 295 5.36 1.29 11.89
C HIS A 295 6.59 1.13 12.80
N THR A 296 6.98 2.19 13.52
CA THR A 296 8.13 2.15 14.44
C THR A 296 7.93 1.14 15.57
N ARG A 297 6.70 0.99 16.08
CA ARG A 297 6.37 0.04 17.16
C ARG A 297 6.42 -1.43 16.72
N LEU A 298 6.36 -1.74 15.41
CA LEU A 298 6.53 -3.11 14.92
C LEU A 298 7.93 -3.66 15.20
N TYR A 299 8.93 -2.79 15.18
CA TYR A 299 10.34 -3.16 15.40
C TYR A 299 10.79 -3.04 16.86
N GLN A 300 9.83 -2.85 17.77
CA GLN A 300 10.02 -2.90 19.22
C GLN A 300 9.30 -4.14 19.77
N PRO A 301 9.72 -4.67 20.94
CA PRO A 301 8.98 -5.75 21.61
C PRO A 301 7.52 -5.33 21.86
N ALA A 302 6.58 -6.25 21.62
CA ALA A 302 5.18 -6.11 22.02
C ALA A 302 4.90 -6.92 23.28
N ASP A 303 3.75 -6.70 23.91
CA ASP A 303 3.28 -7.57 24.98
C ASP A 303 3.06 -9.00 24.44
N ASN A 304 3.39 -10.01 25.26
CA ASN A 304 3.31 -11.42 24.87
C ASN A 304 1.88 -11.86 24.47
N GLU A 305 0.85 -11.14 24.90
CA GLU A 305 -0.55 -11.42 24.51
C GLU A 305 -0.90 -10.92 23.11
N CYS A 306 -0.03 -10.16 22.44
CA CYS A 306 -0.26 -9.69 21.08
C CYS A 306 0.06 -10.75 20.02
N TYR A 307 0.97 -11.67 20.33
CA TYR A 307 1.46 -12.70 19.42
C TYR A 307 0.42 -13.83 19.26
N LEU A 308 -0.26 -13.89 18.12
CA LEU A 308 -1.36 -14.83 17.86
C LEU A 308 -0.92 -16.28 18.04
N PHE A 309 0.22 -16.65 17.47
CA PHE A 309 0.72 -18.03 17.54
C PHE A 309 1.20 -18.40 18.94
N ASP A 310 1.69 -17.46 19.75
CA ASP A 310 2.05 -17.73 21.15
C ASP A 310 0.82 -17.90 22.04
N ASN A 311 -0.25 -17.14 21.77
CA ASN A 311 -1.54 -17.35 22.44
C ASN A 311 -2.10 -18.74 22.14
N LEU A 312 -1.98 -19.21 20.90
CA LEU A 312 -2.37 -20.57 20.50
C LEU A 312 -1.46 -21.64 21.11
N ALA A 313 -0.15 -21.41 21.17
CA ALA A 313 0.80 -22.33 21.79
C ALA A 313 0.50 -22.55 23.28
N LYS A 314 0.12 -21.49 24.02
CA LYS A 314 -0.35 -21.60 25.42
C LYS A 314 -1.59 -22.48 25.58
N LEU A 315 -2.39 -22.63 24.52
CA LEU A 315 -3.58 -23.47 24.47
C LEU A 315 -3.32 -24.86 23.87
N GLY A 316 -2.05 -25.20 23.63
CA GLY A 316 -1.62 -26.52 23.17
C GLY A 316 -1.63 -26.71 21.65
N PHE A 317 -1.61 -25.62 20.86
CA PHE A 317 -1.40 -25.71 19.41
C PHE A 317 0.11 -25.74 19.11
N THR A 318 0.58 -26.79 18.45
CA THR A 318 1.96 -26.87 17.95
C THR A 318 2.18 -25.84 16.84
N GLN A 319 3.21 -25.00 16.95
CA GLN A 319 3.53 -23.98 15.95
C GLN A 319 4.37 -24.55 14.80
N HIS A 320 3.98 -24.27 13.56
CA HIS A 320 4.76 -24.57 12.37
C HIS A 320 4.99 -23.32 11.51
N LEU A 321 6.17 -23.24 10.90
CA LEU A 321 6.54 -22.20 9.94
C LEU A 321 6.80 -22.84 8.57
N MET A 322 6.10 -22.36 7.55
CA MET A 322 6.22 -22.84 6.19
C MET A 322 6.37 -21.66 5.22
N MET A 323 7.13 -21.85 4.15
CA MET A 323 7.30 -20.87 3.08
C MET A 323 7.48 -21.60 1.76
N ASP A 324 7.03 -20.99 0.66
CA ASP A 324 7.34 -21.44 -0.71
C ASP A 324 8.68 -20.89 -1.22
N HIS A 325 9.42 -20.17 -0.36
CA HIS A 325 10.69 -19.52 -0.65
C HIS A 325 11.61 -19.63 0.58
N ASN A 326 12.88 -19.22 0.46
CA ASN A 326 13.85 -19.33 1.56
C ASN A 326 13.74 -18.21 2.62
N GLY A 327 12.99 -17.14 2.33
CA GLY A 327 12.82 -15.97 3.20
C GLY A 327 14.08 -15.11 3.41
N GLU A 328 15.12 -15.26 2.59
CA GLU A 328 16.39 -14.54 2.74
C GLU A 328 16.29 -13.07 2.29
N PHE A 329 15.65 -12.83 1.15
CA PHE A 329 15.56 -11.49 0.56
C PHE A 329 14.97 -10.48 1.53
N GLY A 330 15.63 -9.31 1.63
CA GLY A 330 15.21 -8.23 2.52
C GLY A 330 15.21 -8.61 4.00
N GLY A 331 15.78 -9.76 4.38
CA GLY A 331 15.77 -10.27 5.74
C GLY A 331 14.39 -10.73 6.22
N PHE A 332 13.48 -11.13 5.32
CA PHE A 332 12.09 -11.45 5.68
C PHE A 332 11.96 -12.49 6.80
N LEU A 333 12.62 -13.65 6.68
CA LEU A 333 12.58 -14.69 7.71
C LEU A 333 13.17 -14.21 9.04
N LYS A 334 14.16 -13.31 8.98
CA LYS A 334 14.72 -12.69 10.18
C LYS A 334 13.70 -11.79 10.87
N GLU A 335 12.98 -10.94 10.13
CA GLU A 335 11.90 -10.10 10.70
C GLU A 335 10.75 -10.95 11.27
N VAL A 336 10.35 -12.03 10.58
CA VAL A 336 9.33 -12.99 11.05
C VAL A 336 9.73 -13.60 12.40
N ARG A 337 11.01 -13.95 12.57
CA ARG A 337 11.53 -14.48 13.84
C ARG A 337 11.64 -13.39 14.91
N GLU A 338 12.44 -12.34 14.65
CA GLU A 338 12.85 -11.35 15.64
C GLU A 338 11.69 -10.42 16.08
N ASN A 339 10.86 -9.98 15.13
CA ASN A 339 9.79 -9.04 15.38
C ASN A 339 8.42 -9.71 15.42
N GLY A 340 8.22 -10.73 14.58
CA GLY A 340 6.99 -11.53 14.54
C GLY A 340 6.90 -12.60 15.63
N GLY A 341 8.00 -12.95 16.31
CA GLY A 341 8.01 -13.92 17.42
C GLY A 341 7.92 -15.39 16.98
N MET A 342 7.89 -15.68 15.68
CA MET A 342 7.76 -17.03 15.15
C MET A 342 9.11 -17.77 15.20
N GLN A 343 9.36 -18.53 16.26
CA GLN A 343 10.64 -19.24 16.49
C GLN A 343 10.67 -20.68 15.97
N SER A 344 9.60 -21.16 15.34
CA SER A 344 9.59 -22.49 14.72
C SER A 344 10.62 -22.58 13.59
N GLU A 345 11.23 -23.77 13.47
CA GLU A 345 12.07 -24.08 12.31
C GLU A 345 11.24 -24.05 11.02
N LEU A 346 11.87 -23.61 9.94
CA LEU A 346 11.25 -23.63 8.62
C LEU A 346 11.09 -25.09 8.19
N MET A 347 9.87 -25.49 7.84
CA MET A 347 9.58 -26.84 7.35
C MET A 347 10.49 -27.22 6.18
N ASN A 348 10.88 -28.50 6.12
CA ASN A 348 11.83 -28.98 5.12
C ASN A 348 11.35 -28.69 3.68
N GLN A 349 12.18 -27.99 2.91
CA GLN A 349 11.94 -27.65 1.50
C GLN A 349 12.66 -28.58 0.51
N SER A 350 13.49 -29.50 1.00
CA SER A 350 14.29 -30.40 0.14
C SER A 350 13.39 -31.25 -0.78
N GLY A 351 13.72 -31.29 -2.07
CA GLY A 351 12.98 -32.08 -3.06
C GLY A 351 11.64 -31.50 -3.49
N LEU A 352 11.27 -30.29 -3.06
CA LEU A 352 10.11 -29.59 -3.63
C LEU A 352 10.41 -29.12 -5.06
N PRO A 353 9.44 -29.21 -5.98
CA PRO A 353 9.60 -28.69 -7.33
C PRO A 353 9.59 -27.16 -7.33
N THR A 354 10.47 -26.56 -8.13
CA THR A 354 10.53 -25.11 -8.34
C THR A 354 9.53 -24.68 -9.42
N ALA A 355 8.59 -23.80 -9.06
CA ALA A 355 7.62 -23.22 -9.97
C ALA A 355 8.16 -21.97 -10.68
N LEU A 356 8.84 -21.09 -9.93
CA LEU A 356 9.42 -19.84 -10.42
C LEU A 356 10.82 -19.62 -9.84
N LEU A 357 11.59 -18.76 -10.48
CA LEU A 357 12.73 -18.11 -9.84
C LEU A 357 12.30 -16.70 -9.42
N SER A 358 12.64 -16.31 -8.21
CA SER A 358 12.35 -14.97 -7.69
C SER A 358 13.29 -13.92 -8.29
N PHE A 359 13.01 -12.67 -7.98
CA PHE A 359 13.74 -11.50 -8.45
C PHE A 359 15.21 -11.45 -7.95
N ASP A 360 15.54 -12.13 -6.84
CA ASP A 360 16.92 -12.37 -6.35
C ASP A 360 17.54 -13.67 -6.89
N GLY A 361 16.80 -14.46 -7.69
CA GLY A 361 17.23 -15.70 -8.32
C GLY A 361 17.06 -16.95 -7.45
N SER A 362 16.54 -16.82 -6.22
CA SER A 362 16.23 -17.97 -5.37
C SER A 362 14.98 -18.74 -5.86
N PRO A 363 14.78 -20.01 -5.43
CA PRO A 363 13.60 -20.77 -5.83
C PRO A 363 12.32 -20.26 -5.17
N VAL A 364 11.24 -20.20 -5.96
CA VAL A 364 9.86 -20.22 -5.46
C VAL A 364 9.27 -21.58 -5.81
N TYR A 365 8.94 -22.36 -4.78
CA TYR A 365 8.41 -23.71 -4.87
C TYR A 365 6.94 -23.72 -5.33
N ASP A 366 6.51 -24.86 -5.86
CA ASP A 366 5.10 -25.09 -6.22
C ASP A 366 4.23 -25.16 -4.96
N ASP A 367 3.21 -24.29 -4.88
CA ASP A 367 2.40 -24.10 -3.67
C ASP A 367 1.60 -25.36 -3.32
N LEU A 368 1.03 -26.03 -4.33
CA LEU A 368 0.32 -27.29 -4.12
C LEU A 368 1.26 -28.40 -3.60
N ALA A 369 2.51 -28.46 -4.05
CA ALA A 369 3.49 -29.41 -3.52
C ALA A 369 3.86 -29.10 -2.05
N VAL A 370 4.03 -27.83 -1.70
CA VAL A 370 4.26 -27.37 -0.31
C VAL A 370 3.07 -27.73 0.57
N LEU A 371 1.85 -27.43 0.13
CA LEU A 371 0.60 -27.71 0.85
C LEU A 371 0.32 -29.22 0.99
N ASN A 372 0.65 -30.03 -0.02
CA ASN A 372 0.55 -31.48 0.08
C ASN A 372 1.57 -32.06 1.06
N ARG A 373 2.81 -31.54 1.07
CA ARG A 373 3.82 -31.92 2.07
C ARG A 373 3.38 -31.52 3.48
N TRP A 374 2.77 -30.34 3.63
CA TRP A 374 2.11 -29.96 4.86
C TRP A 374 1.09 -31.05 5.20
N LEU A 375 0.12 -31.33 4.32
CA LEU A 375 -0.97 -32.30 4.52
C LEU A 375 -0.48 -33.66 5.04
N THR A 376 0.59 -34.21 4.45
CA THR A 376 1.14 -35.53 4.77
C THR A 376 2.22 -35.57 5.87
N GLY A 377 2.67 -34.43 6.39
CA GLY A 377 3.86 -34.33 7.24
C GLY A 377 3.92 -35.30 8.43
N GLU A 378 5.09 -35.94 8.59
CA GLU A 378 5.43 -37.00 9.57
C GLU A 378 5.25 -36.60 11.05
N GLU A 379 5.21 -35.30 11.36
CA GLU A 379 5.12 -34.79 12.73
C GLU A 379 3.68 -34.55 13.22
N ARG A 380 2.68 -34.90 12.39
CA ARG A 380 1.28 -34.58 12.70
C ARG A 380 0.53 -35.77 13.26
N GLU A 381 0.69 -35.89 14.57
CA GLU A 381 -0.08 -36.80 15.43
C GLU A 381 -1.58 -36.69 15.13
N ALA A 382 -2.22 -37.83 14.90
CA ALA A 382 -3.66 -37.89 14.69
C ALA A 382 -4.38 -37.29 15.92
N ASN A 383 -5.30 -36.35 15.68
CA ASN A 383 -6.05 -35.61 16.70
C ASN A 383 -5.24 -34.63 17.58
N SER A 384 -4.09 -34.14 17.11
CA SER A 384 -3.40 -32.99 17.73
C SER A 384 -3.97 -31.64 17.27
N ARG A 385 -3.60 -30.55 17.96
CA ARG A 385 -3.88 -29.17 17.55
C ARG A 385 -2.60 -28.57 17.00
N SER A 386 -2.66 -27.92 15.84
CA SER A 386 -1.51 -27.22 15.27
C SER A 386 -1.91 -25.86 14.69
N ALA A 387 -0.97 -24.92 14.67
CA ALA A 387 -1.13 -23.62 14.05
C ALA A 387 0.07 -23.38 13.12
N THR A 388 -0.18 -23.28 11.82
CA THR A 388 0.84 -23.08 10.79
C THR A 388 0.76 -21.68 10.20
N PHE A 389 1.89 -20.97 10.18
CA PHE A 389 2.07 -19.76 9.39
C PHE A 389 2.75 -20.14 8.06
N PHE A 390 2.05 -19.92 6.94
CA PHE A 390 2.55 -20.21 5.60
C PHE A 390 2.67 -18.90 4.80
N ASN A 391 3.87 -18.54 4.35
CA ASN A 391 4.10 -17.37 3.50
C ASN A 391 4.38 -17.76 2.04
N LEU A 392 3.74 -17.04 1.10
CA LEU A 392 3.80 -17.33 -0.33
C LEU A 392 4.29 -16.10 -1.12
N LEU A 393 5.18 -16.33 -2.08
CA LEU A 393 5.80 -15.29 -2.89
C LEU A 393 5.53 -15.39 -4.41
N PRO A 394 4.64 -16.23 -4.98
CA PRO A 394 4.62 -16.46 -6.43
C PRO A 394 4.15 -15.23 -7.20
N LEU A 395 3.39 -14.32 -6.56
CA LEU A 395 2.82 -13.12 -7.18
C LEU A 395 3.73 -11.89 -7.11
N HIS A 396 4.87 -11.97 -6.42
CA HIS A 396 5.81 -10.86 -6.35
C HIS A 396 6.31 -10.45 -7.76
N ASP A 397 6.47 -9.15 -8.01
CA ASP A 397 7.02 -8.67 -9.28
C ASP A 397 8.48 -9.15 -9.46
N GLY A 398 8.89 -9.35 -10.72
CA GLY A 398 10.21 -9.87 -11.08
C GLY A 398 10.37 -11.40 -11.05
N ASN A 399 9.40 -12.14 -10.49
CA ASN A 399 9.40 -13.60 -10.60
C ASN A 399 9.24 -14.04 -12.07
N HIS A 400 10.01 -15.05 -12.47
CA HIS A 400 10.05 -15.55 -13.84
C HIS A 400 10.13 -17.08 -13.88
N PHE A 401 9.67 -17.68 -14.98
CA PHE A 401 9.76 -19.13 -15.16
C PHE A 401 11.23 -19.55 -15.31
N PRO A 402 11.65 -20.70 -14.76
CA PRO A 402 13.01 -21.20 -14.97
C PRO A 402 13.37 -21.27 -16.46
N GLY A 403 14.52 -20.67 -16.82
CA GLY A 403 14.99 -20.60 -18.21
C GLY A 403 14.39 -19.44 -19.04
N VAL A 404 13.50 -18.62 -18.47
CA VAL A 404 12.92 -17.43 -19.13
C VAL A 404 13.39 -16.18 -18.38
N SER A 405 14.00 -15.23 -19.08
CA SER A 405 14.51 -13.99 -18.43
C SER A 405 13.43 -12.94 -18.17
N LYS A 406 12.29 -13.02 -18.87
CA LYS A 406 11.18 -12.08 -18.71
C LYS A 406 10.34 -12.46 -17.49
N THR A 407 10.01 -11.47 -16.67
CA THR A 407 8.99 -11.56 -15.61
C THR A 407 7.72 -12.24 -16.13
N ALA A 408 7.27 -13.27 -15.42
CA ALA A 408 6.06 -13.99 -15.75
C ALA A 408 4.82 -13.11 -15.52
N ASP A 409 3.85 -13.20 -16.42
CA ASP A 409 2.64 -12.39 -16.36
C ASP A 409 1.88 -12.62 -15.04
N TYR A 410 1.40 -11.55 -14.42
CA TYR A 410 0.73 -11.61 -13.12
C TYR A 410 -0.55 -12.44 -13.18
N LYS A 411 -1.39 -12.27 -14.22
CA LYS A 411 -2.65 -13.01 -14.35
C LYS A 411 -2.39 -14.51 -14.43
N ILE A 412 -1.36 -14.92 -15.17
CA ILE A 412 -0.99 -16.35 -15.29
C ILE A 412 -0.57 -16.94 -13.94
N ARG A 413 0.26 -16.21 -13.19
CA ARG A 413 0.72 -16.66 -11.86
C ARG A 413 -0.42 -16.66 -10.83
N ALA A 414 -1.26 -15.64 -10.83
CA ALA A 414 -2.43 -15.55 -9.96
C ALA A 414 -3.46 -16.65 -10.27
N GLN A 415 -3.73 -16.93 -11.55
CA GLN A 415 -4.59 -18.04 -11.96
C GLN A 415 -4.04 -19.37 -11.45
N LYS A 416 -2.75 -19.68 -11.67
CA LYS A 416 -2.11 -20.91 -11.17
C LYS A 416 -2.23 -21.02 -9.65
N LEU A 417 -1.90 -19.96 -8.90
CA LEU A 417 -2.01 -19.96 -7.44
C LEU A 417 -3.46 -20.22 -7.00
N PHE A 418 -4.45 -19.57 -7.62
CA PHE A 418 -5.84 -19.75 -7.22
C PHE A 418 -6.37 -21.14 -7.57
N ASP A 419 -5.99 -21.70 -8.71
CA ASP A 419 -6.30 -23.08 -9.08
C ASP A 419 -5.70 -24.08 -8.09
N GLU A 420 -4.46 -23.84 -7.63
CA GLU A 420 -3.78 -24.70 -6.65
C GLU A 420 -4.38 -24.61 -5.25
N LEU A 421 -4.72 -23.42 -4.79
CA LEU A 421 -5.44 -23.23 -3.52
C LEU A 421 -6.80 -23.92 -3.55
N ASP A 422 -7.51 -23.83 -4.68
CA ASP A 422 -8.82 -24.47 -4.84
C ASP A 422 -8.73 -26.01 -4.92
N ALA A 423 -7.72 -26.51 -5.62
CA ALA A 423 -7.40 -27.94 -5.62
C ALA A 423 -7.03 -28.43 -4.21
N PHE A 424 -6.26 -27.65 -3.46
CA PHE A 424 -5.92 -27.99 -2.08
C PHE A 424 -7.13 -27.95 -1.14
N PHE A 425 -8.06 -27.00 -1.33
CA PHE A 425 -9.32 -26.98 -0.59
C PHE A 425 -10.12 -28.27 -0.83
N THR A 426 -10.16 -28.74 -2.07
CA THR A 426 -10.78 -30.02 -2.42
C THR A 426 -10.09 -31.21 -1.71
N GLU A 427 -8.75 -31.21 -1.60
CA GLU A 427 -8.03 -32.25 -0.85
C GLU A 427 -8.26 -32.16 0.66
N LEU A 428 -8.39 -30.96 1.23
CA LEU A 428 -8.78 -30.78 2.63
C LEU A 428 -10.19 -31.33 2.91
N GLU A 429 -11.16 -31.07 2.02
CA GLU A 429 -12.51 -31.64 2.12
C GLU A 429 -12.48 -33.17 2.12
N LYS A 430 -11.73 -33.76 1.18
CA LYS A 430 -11.56 -35.23 1.10
C LYS A 430 -10.86 -35.82 2.32
N SER A 431 -9.94 -35.08 2.93
CA SER A 431 -9.18 -35.56 4.09
C SER A 431 -10.05 -35.75 5.33
N GLY A 432 -11.19 -35.07 5.43
CA GLY A 432 -12.06 -35.06 6.61
C GLY A 432 -11.42 -34.42 7.85
N ARG A 433 -10.24 -33.80 7.72
CA ARG A 433 -9.57 -33.12 8.82
C ARG A 433 -10.33 -31.86 9.22
N LYS A 434 -10.36 -31.58 10.52
CA LYS A 434 -10.87 -30.31 11.07
C LYS A 434 -9.81 -29.24 10.87
N VAL A 435 -10.01 -28.35 9.90
CA VAL A 435 -9.05 -27.29 9.59
C VAL A 435 -9.75 -25.95 9.48
N MET A 436 -9.22 -24.92 10.12
CA MET A 436 -9.54 -23.52 9.86
C MET A 436 -8.45 -22.97 8.95
N VAL A 437 -8.79 -22.62 7.71
CA VAL A 437 -7.89 -21.93 6.79
C VAL A 437 -8.21 -20.44 6.80
N VAL A 438 -7.19 -19.62 6.99
CA VAL A 438 -7.26 -18.17 6.86
C VAL A 438 -6.34 -17.74 5.74
N VAL A 439 -6.90 -17.23 4.64
CA VAL A 439 -6.13 -16.59 3.58
C VAL A 439 -6.11 -15.09 3.86
N VAL A 440 -4.93 -14.51 4.02
CA VAL A 440 -4.76 -13.09 4.35
C VAL A 440 -3.56 -12.53 3.60
N PRO A 441 -3.75 -11.75 2.53
CA PRO A 441 -2.61 -11.21 1.81
C PRO A 441 -1.84 -10.15 2.60
N GLU A 442 -0.55 -10.03 2.30
CA GLU A 442 0.33 -9.04 2.90
C GLU A 442 -0.04 -7.61 2.48
N HIS A 443 -0.23 -7.44 1.17
CA HIS A 443 -0.48 -6.19 0.47
C HIS A 443 -0.65 -6.50 -1.03
N GLY A 444 -1.12 -5.54 -1.81
CA GLY A 444 -1.19 -5.61 -3.26
C GLY A 444 0.16 -5.55 -3.96
N GLY A 445 0.20 -6.07 -5.18
CA GLY A 445 1.36 -6.01 -6.07
C GLY A 445 1.52 -4.68 -6.80
N ALA A 446 0.59 -3.74 -6.60
CA ALA A 446 0.50 -2.49 -7.36
C ALA A 446 0.46 -2.73 -8.88
N LEU A 447 -0.29 -3.75 -9.32
CA LEU A 447 -0.37 -4.15 -10.73
C LEU A 447 -0.86 -2.99 -11.60
N LYS A 448 -1.87 -2.28 -11.12
CA LYS A 448 -2.35 -1.03 -11.70
C LYS A 448 -1.75 0.16 -10.93
N GLY A 449 -0.98 0.99 -11.63
CA GLY A 449 -0.50 2.26 -11.07
C GLY A 449 -1.61 3.32 -10.99
N ASP A 450 -1.33 4.39 -10.27
CA ASP A 450 -2.16 5.58 -10.14
C ASP A 450 -1.36 6.87 -10.44
N ARG A 451 -1.91 8.04 -10.10
CA ARG A 451 -1.27 9.34 -10.37
C ARG A 451 -0.01 9.55 -9.54
N MET A 452 0.07 8.96 -8.35
CA MET A 452 1.17 9.13 -7.41
C MET A 452 2.26 8.08 -7.64
N GLN A 453 1.88 6.84 -7.96
CA GLN A 453 2.78 5.70 -8.09
C GLN A 453 2.52 4.93 -9.39
N ILE A 454 3.58 4.72 -10.18
CA ILE A 454 3.53 3.86 -11.38
C ILE A 454 3.36 2.40 -10.94
N SER A 455 2.81 1.56 -11.83
CA SER A 455 2.71 0.11 -11.63
C SER A 455 4.02 -0.51 -11.09
N GLY A 456 3.89 -1.40 -10.10
CA GLY A 456 4.99 -2.04 -9.39
C GLY A 456 5.59 -1.23 -8.24
N LEU A 457 5.38 0.09 -8.17
CA LEU A 457 5.89 0.92 -7.08
C LEU A 457 4.90 0.95 -5.92
N ARG A 458 5.39 0.64 -4.71
CA ARG A 458 4.54 0.46 -3.51
C ARG A 458 5.09 1.14 -2.24
N ASP A 459 5.89 2.19 -2.40
CA ASP A 459 6.45 2.97 -1.27
C ASP A 459 5.40 3.71 -0.44
N ILE A 460 4.31 4.16 -1.07
CA ILE A 460 3.15 4.69 -0.36
C ILE A 460 2.12 3.57 -0.22
N PRO A 461 1.61 3.28 0.99
CA PRO A 461 0.65 2.21 1.20
C PRO A 461 -0.76 2.70 0.83
N SER A 462 -1.00 2.90 -0.47
CA SER A 462 -2.25 3.45 -0.99
C SER A 462 -3.45 2.52 -0.72
N PRO A 463 -4.69 3.05 -0.68
CA PRO A 463 -5.87 2.21 -0.42
C PRO A 463 -6.05 1.08 -1.44
N SER A 464 -5.60 1.28 -2.67
CA SER A 464 -5.65 0.26 -3.73
C SER A 464 -4.72 -0.92 -3.44
N ILE A 465 -3.58 -0.64 -2.81
CA ILE A 465 -2.58 -1.64 -2.44
C ILE A 465 -2.98 -2.33 -1.12
N THR A 466 -3.52 -1.59 -0.15
CA THR A 466 -3.76 -2.15 1.20
C THR A 466 -5.14 -2.77 1.41
N ASN A 467 -6.08 -2.59 0.48
CA ASN A 467 -7.37 -3.31 0.52
C ASN A 467 -7.22 -4.71 -0.10
N VAL A 468 -7.12 -5.73 0.74
CA VAL A 468 -6.77 -7.09 0.34
C VAL A 468 -7.91 -8.10 0.53
N PRO A 469 -7.99 -9.16 -0.30
CA PRO A 469 -8.97 -10.23 -0.14
C PRO A 469 -8.59 -11.18 0.99
N ALA A 470 -9.03 -10.88 2.22
CA ALA A 470 -8.92 -11.82 3.34
C ALA A 470 -10.15 -12.74 3.41
N GLY A 471 -9.95 -14.05 3.58
CA GLY A 471 -11.02 -15.04 3.60
C GLY A 471 -10.77 -16.15 4.63
N VAL A 472 -11.85 -16.73 5.15
CA VAL A 472 -11.82 -17.85 6.11
C VAL A 472 -12.67 -18.99 5.59
N LYS A 473 -12.15 -20.22 5.69
CA LYS A 473 -12.86 -21.45 5.36
C LYS A 473 -12.60 -22.51 6.42
N PHE A 474 -13.65 -23.22 6.80
CA PHE A 474 -13.62 -24.31 7.77
C PHE A 474 -13.87 -25.64 7.05
N PHE A 475 -13.04 -26.64 7.35
CA PHE A 475 -13.11 -27.99 6.79
C PHE A 475 -13.41 -29.00 7.88
N GLY A 476 -14.06 -30.12 7.52
CA GLY A 476 -14.37 -31.19 8.47
C GLY A 476 -15.43 -30.82 9.51
N MET A 477 -16.25 -29.81 9.24
CA MET A 477 -17.40 -29.46 10.08
C MET A 477 -18.53 -30.47 9.90
N LYS A 478 -19.25 -30.76 10.99
CA LYS A 478 -20.50 -31.52 10.93
C LYS A 478 -21.61 -30.76 10.21
N ALA A 479 -21.68 -29.44 10.40
CA ALA A 479 -22.64 -28.54 9.77
C ALA A 479 -21.90 -27.43 9.00
N PRO A 480 -21.39 -27.71 7.78
CA PRO A 480 -20.69 -26.72 6.97
C PRO A 480 -21.60 -25.56 6.55
N HIS A 481 -21.00 -24.43 6.17
CA HIS A 481 -21.75 -23.33 5.58
C HIS A 481 -22.33 -23.75 4.22
N GLU A 482 -23.55 -23.32 3.91
CA GLU A 482 -24.17 -23.53 2.60
C GLU A 482 -24.35 -22.19 1.88
N GLY A 483 -24.06 -22.18 0.57
CA GLY A 483 -24.24 -20.99 -0.27
C GLY A 483 -22.98 -20.12 -0.39
N ALA A 484 -23.18 -18.88 -0.83
CA ALA A 484 -22.10 -17.93 -1.08
C ALA A 484 -21.45 -17.44 0.23
N PRO A 485 -20.18 -17.02 0.23
CA PRO A 485 -19.50 -16.54 1.43
C PRO A 485 -20.27 -15.44 2.16
N ILE A 486 -20.13 -15.41 3.48
CA ILE A 486 -20.61 -14.30 4.31
C ILE A 486 -19.65 -13.14 4.12
N ASP A 487 -20.13 -12.10 3.43
CA ASP A 487 -19.37 -10.89 3.19
C ASP A 487 -19.27 -10.04 4.45
N ILE A 488 -18.04 -9.71 4.87
CA ILE A 488 -17.77 -8.71 5.90
C ILE A 488 -17.45 -7.38 5.23
N ASN A 489 -18.41 -6.46 5.27
CA ASN A 489 -18.30 -5.14 4.63
C ASN A 489 -17.77 -4.05 5.58
N GLN A 490 -17.70 -4.30 6.88
CA GLN A 490 -17.17 -3.33 7.82
C GLN A 490 -15.64 -3.21 7.69
N PRO A 491 -15.05 -2.00 7.89
CA PRO A 491 -13.60 -1.83 7.88
C PRO A 491 -12.92 -2.74 8.87
N SER A 492 -12.05 -3.63 8.38
CA SER A 492 -11.45 -4.71 9.17
C SER A 492 -9.93 -4.74 8.98
N SER A 493 -9.24 -5.32 9.96
CA SER A 493 -7.81 -5.64 9.87
C SER A 493 -7.52 -6.85 10.78
N TYR A 494 -6.26 -7.09 11.11
CA TYR A 494 -5.77 -8.30 11.76
C TYR A 494 -6.46 -8.66 13.09
N LEU A 495 -6.95 -7.67 13.85
CA LEU A 495 -7.67 -7.93 15.10
C LEU A 495 -8.96 -8.75 14.88
N ALA A 496 -9.62 -8.59 13.73
CA ALA A 496 -10.79 -9.38 13.36
C ALA A 496 -10.43 -10.84 13.06
N ILE A 497 -9.23 -11.11 12.53
CA ILE A 497 -8.73 -12.47 12.33
C ILE A 497 -8.48 -13.13 13.69
N SER A 498 -7.80 -12.44 14.61
CA SER A 498 -7.58 -12.95 15.96
C SER A 498 -8.91 -13.21 16.69
N GLU A 499 -9.90 -12.33 16.55
CA GLU A 499 -11.24 -12.52 17.10
C GLU A 499 -11.94 -13.76 16.51
N LEU A 500 -11.87 -14.01 15.20
CA LEU A 500 -12.43 -15.22 14.60
C LEU A 500 -11.72 -16.49 15.11
N VAL A 501 -10.39 -16.43 15.26
CA VAL A 501 -9.60 -17.54 15.82
C VAL A 501 -10.01 -17.84 17.26
N VAL A 502 -10.16 -16.82 18.13
CA VAL A 502 -10.57 -17.07 19.52
C VAL A 502 -12.00 -17.62 19.62
N ARG A 503 -12.91 -17.20 18.73
CA ARG A 503 -14.27 -17.78 18.64
C ARG A 503 -14.26 -19.25 18.22
N ALA A 504 -13.22 -19.69 17.52
CA ALA A 504 -13.04 -21.06 17.05
C ALA A 504 -12.17 -21.93 17.95
N VAL A 505 -11.46 -21.36 18.94
CA VAL A 505 -10.30 -22.00 19.59
C VAL A 505 -10.65 -23.25 20.41
N ASP A 506 -11.89 -23.40 20.86
CA ASP A 506 -12.36 -24.62 21.52
C ASP A 506 -12.73 -25.76 20.55
N GLY A 507 -12.76 -25.48 19.25
CA GLY A 507 -13.06 -26.41 18.17
C GLY A 507 -14.50 -26.92 18.12
N LYS A 508 -15.41 -26.43 18.98
CA LYS A 508 -16.77 -26.99 19.06
C LYS A 508 -17.57 -26.77 17.79
N LEU A 509 -17.31 -25.68 17.06
CA LEU A 509 -17.95 -25.41 15.76
C LEU A 509 -17.79 -26.55 14.75
N PHE A 510 -16.75 -27.39 14.86
CA PHE A 510 -16.55 -28.51 13.95
C PHE A 510 -17.50 -29.69 14.23
N THR A 511 -18.10 -29.76 15.43
CA THR A 511 -18.91 -30.89 15.88
C THR A 511 -20.37 -30.55 16.16
N GLU A 512 -20.72 -29.26 16.22
CA GLU A 512 -22.11 -28.82 16.40
C GLU A 512 -23.02 -29.32 15.26
N ASP A 513 -24.25 -29.71 15.61
CA ASP A 513 -25.26 -30.11 14.63
C ASP A 513 -25.76 -28.94 13.77
N SER A 514 -25.59 -27.71 14.27
CA SER A 514 -25.91 -26.47 13.57
C SER A 514 -25.03 -25.33 14.07
N VAL A 515 -24.41 -24.60 13.15
CA VAL A 515 -23.59 -23.42 13.46
C VAL A 515 -24.38 -22.16 13.20
N ASN A 516 -24.46 -21.28 14.20
CA ASN A 516 -25.02 -19.95 14.03
C ASN A 516 -23.97 -19.01 13.42
N TRP A 517 -23.90 -19.05 12.08
CA TRP A 517 -22.95 -18.26 11.31
C TRP A 517 -23.08 -16.75 11.54
N ASN A 518 -24.30 -16.22 11.69
CA ASN A 518 -24.52 -14.82 12.02
C ASN A 518 -23.86 -14.45 13.35
N LYS A 519 -23.99 -15.29 14.38
CA LYS A 519 -23.34 -15.03 15.68
C LYS A 519 -21.82 -15.11 15.57
N LEU A 520 -21.30 -16.03 14.76
CA LEU A 520 -19.85 -16.16 14.52
C LEU A 520 -19.27 -14.92 13.85
N THR A 521 -20.00 -14.30 12.91
CA THR A 521 -19.50 -13.18 12.08
C THR A 521 -19.97 -11.79 12.51
N SER A 522 -20.98 -11.69 13.39
CA SER A 522 -21.44 -10.40 13.91
C SER A 522 -20.48 -9.83 14.96
N ASN A 523 -20.45 -8.50 15.08
CA ASN A 523 -19.67 -7.79 16.11
C ASN A 523 -18.18 -8.13 16.10
N LEU A 524 -17.60 -8.40 14.92
CA LEU A 524 -16.15 -8.44 14.77
C LEU A 524 -15.58 -7.03 14.97
N PRO A 525 -14.37 -6.90 15.55
CA PRO A 525 -13.74 -5.61 15.78
C PRO A 525 -13.49 -4.89 14.47
N GLN A 526 -13.94 -3.64 14.38
CA GLN A 526 -13.67 -2.79 13.22
C GLN A 526 -12.36 -2.05 13.42
N THR A 527 -11.58 -1.82 12.36
CA THR A 527 -10.35 -1.03 12.42
C THR A 527 -10.34 -0.03 11.27
N ALA A 528 -10.06 1.24 11.58
CA ALA A 528 -9.97 2.27 10.55
C ALA A 528 -8.84 1.94 9.57
N PRO A 529 -9.02 2.21 8.25
CA PRO A 529 -7.99 1.90 7.25
C PRO A 529 -6.85 2.91 7.31
N VAL A 530 -5.93 2.67 8.26
CA VAL A 530 -4.66 3.37 8.45
C VAL A 530 -3.55 2.46 7.95
N SER A 531 -2.68 2.96 7.08
CA SER A 531 -1.58 2.18 6.54
C SER A 531 -0.26 2.94 6.63
N GLU A 532 0.81 2.23 6.99
CA GLU A 532 2.12 2.82 7.24
C GLU A 532 3.27 1.98 6.72
N ASN A 533 4.16 2.66 6.00
CA ASN A 533 5.54 2.25 5.79
C ASN A 533 6.46 3.18 6.60
N ALA A 534 7.78 2.94 6.55
CA ALA A 534 8.76 3.76 7.28
C ALA A 534 8.64 5.27 7.00
N ASN A 535 8.32 5.63 5.76
CA ASN A 535 8.38 7.01 5.27
C ASN A 535 7.02 7.58 4.85
N ALA A 536 5.93 6.81 4.92
CA ALA A 536 4.63 7.23 4.44
C ALA A 536 3.50 6.70 5.32
N VAL A 537 2.53 7.56 5.63
CA VAL A 537 1.27 7.19 6.28
C VAL A 537 0.11 7.56 5.38
N VAL A 538 -0.84 6.65 5.22
CA VAL A 538 -2.09 6.87 4.47
C VAL A 538 -3.27 6.61 5.39
N ILE A 539 -4.26 7.50 5.37
CA ILE A 539 -5.51 7.36 6.13
C ILE A 539 -6.71 7.71 5.24
N GLN A 540 -7.87 7.13 5.54
CA GLN A 540 -9.14 7.67 5.10
C GLN A 540 -9.66 8.66 6.13
N TYR A 541 -9.96 9.89 5.72
CA TYR A 541 -10.55 10.93 6.56
C TYR A 541 -11.75 11.57 5.85
N GLN A 542 -12.95 11.51 6.45
CA GLN A 542 -14.20 11.99 5.86
C GLN A 542 -14.48 11.40 4.46
N GLY A 543 -14.17 10.11 4.30
CA GLY A 543 -14.36 9.39 3.03
C GLY A 543 -13.36 9.72 1.92
N LYS A 544 -12.26 10.44 2.25
CA LYS A 544 -11.19 10.77 1.29
C LYS A 544 -9.83 10.29 1.78
N PRO A 545 -8.97 9.77 0.89
CA PRO A 545 -7.62 9.36 1.27
C PRO A 545 -6.69 10.58 1.42
N TYR A 546 -5.88 10.56 2.46
CA TYR A 546 -4.81 11.53 2.71
C TYR A 546 -3.50 10.81 2.94
N VAL A 547 -2.40 11.43 2.53
CA VAL A 547 -1.05 10.91 2.68
C VAL A 547 -0.16 11.92 3.41
N ARG A 548 0.68 11.40 4.31
CA ARG A 548 1.75 12.14 4.97
C ARG A 548 3.08 11.48 4.65
N LEU A 549 3.98 12.22 4.01
CA LEU A 549 5.32 11.76 3.65
C LEU A 549 6.35 12.29 4.65
N ASN A 550 7.22 11.42 5.17
CA ASN A 550 8.36 11.77 6.04
C ASN A 550 8.01 12.68 7.23
N GLY A 551 6.79 12.54 7.78
CA GLY A 551 6.32 13.36 8.91
C GLY A 551 5.99 14.81 8.56
N GLY A 552 5.94 15.17 7.27
CA GLY A 552 5.55 16.50 6.80
C GLY A 552 4.05 16.78 6.89
N ASP A 553 3.58 17.68 6.03
CA ASP A 553 2.16 18.03 5.94
C ASP A 553 1.31 16.90 5.31
N TRP A 554 0.04 16.86 5.68
CA TRP A 554 -0.93 15.99 5.03
C TRP A 554 -1.43 16.62 3.74
N VAL A 555 -1.45 15.83 2.66
CA VAL A 555 -2.05 16.21 1.39
C VAL A 555 -3.09 15.17 0.96
N PRO A 556 -4.16 15.57 0.26
CA PRO A 556 -5.07 14.61 -0.35
C PRO A 556 -4.29 13.67 -1.28
N TYR A 557 -4.56 12.37 -1.19
CA TYR A 557 -3.96 11.40 -2.10
C TYR A 557 -4.60 11.55 -3.50
N PRO A 558 -3.82 11.81 -4.56
CA PRO A 558 -4.36 11.96 -5.90
C PRO A 558 -4.72 10.58 -6.46
N GLN A 559 -6.02 10.26 -6.48
CA GLN A 559 -6.55 9.00 -7.03
C GLN A 559 -6.39 8.90 -8.54
#